data_AF-X1V5Z9-F1
#
_entry.id   AF-X1V5Z9-F1
#
_cell.length_a   1.000
_cell.length_b   1.000
_cell.length_c   1.000
_cell.angle_alpha   90.00
_cell.angle_beta   90.00
_cell.angle_gamma   90.00
#
_symmetry.space_group_name_H-M   'P 1'
#
loop_
_entity.id
_entity.type
_entity.pdbx_description
1 polymer ?
#
loop_
_entity_poly.entity_id
_entity_poly.type
_entity_poly.pdbx_seq_one_letter_code
_entity_poly.pdbx_strand_id
1 'polypeptide(L)' 'MLTMSGKKVPILLDTDIGSDIDDAICLAYLLAQKDSNLLGITTVSGEPERRAMIASAICRNAGEEV' A
#
# COMPACT_ATOMS: atom_id res chain seq x y z
N MET A 1 4.56 -9.12 -28.18
CA MET A 1 4.42 -8.44 -26.87
C MET A 1 5.01 -9.38 -25.84
N LEU A 2 6.25 -9.14 -25.41
CA LEU A 2 6.92 -9.97 -24.41
C LEU A 2 6.33 -9.62 -23.04
N THR A 3 5.55 -10.55 -22.47
CA THR A 3 5.23 -10.53 -21.04
C THR A 3 6.52 -10.83 -20.29
N MET A 4 7.12 -9.79 -19.69
CA MET A 4 8.14 -10.00 -18.67
C MET A 4 7.46 -10.71 -17.50
N SER A 5 7.76 -12.00 -17.33
CA SER A 5 7.43 -12.76 -16.12
C SER A 5 8.35 -12.30 -14.99
N GLY A 6 8.22 -11.03 -14.61
CA GLY A 6 8.81 -10.50 -13.39
C GLY A 6 8.07 -11.14 -12.22
N LYS A 7 8.78 -11.93 -11.41
CA LYS A 7 8.21 -12.48 -10.19
C LYS A 7 7.80 -11.31 -9.30
N LYS A 8 6.50 -11.15 -9.03
CA LYS A 8 6.05 -10.09 -8.12
C LYS A 8 6.73 -10.25 -6.76
N VAL A 9 7.24 -9.15 -6.22
CA VAL A 9 7.88 -9.08 -4.92
C VAL A 9 6.78 -8.99 -3.86
N PRO A 10 6.68 -9.97 -2.93
CA PRO A 10 5.74 -9.88 -1.82
C PRO A 10 6.18 -8.76 -0.86
N ILE A 11 5.24 -7.90 -0.48
CA ILE A 11 5.48 -6.75 0.40
C ILE A 11 4.47 -6.77 1.54
N LEU A 12 4.97 -6.63 2.77
CA LEU A 12 4.18 -6.20 3.92
C LEU A 12 4.62 -4.77 4.26
N LEU A 13 3.70 -3.82 4.19
CA LEU A 13 4.01 -2.41 4.46
C LEU A 13 3.65 -2.08 5.92
N ASP A 14 4.64 -1.68 6.71
CA ASP A 14 4.43 -1.09 8.03
C ASP A 14 4.66 0.42 7.94
N THR A 15 3.67 1.22 8.35
CA THR A 15 3.66 2.68 8.10
C THR A 15 2.94 3.44 9.22
N ASP A 16 3.34 4.68 9.48
CA ASP A 16 2.57 5.63 10.30
C ASP A 16 1.74 6.59 9.41
N ILE A 17 1.08 6.04 8.39
CA ILE A 17 0.21 6.78 7.47
C ILE A 17 -0.81 7.66 8.20
N GLY A 18 -0.87 8.93 7.80
CA GLY A 18 -1.73 9.96 8.39
C GLY A 18 -1.01 10.93 9.33
N SER A 19 0.29 10.77 9.55
CA SER A 19 1.15 11.76 10.23
C SER A 19 1.53 12.89 9.27
N ASP A 20 2.01 12.53 8.08
CA ASP A 20 2.19 13.43 6.95
C ASP A 20 1.83 12.74 5.61
N ILE A 21 2.26 13.30 4.47
CA ILE A 21 1.82 12.88 3.14
C ILE A 21 2.68 11.76 2.53
N ASP A 22 3.92 11.58 3.00
CA ASP A 22 4.90 10.73 2.34
C ASP A 22 4.49 9.25 2.32
N ASP A 23 3.89 8.74 3.39
CA ASP A 23 3.34 7.38 3.49
C ASP A 23 2.24 7.12 2.46
N ALA A 24 1.35 8.11 2.27
CA ALA A 24 0.26 8.00 1.30
C ALA A 24 0.81 7.95 -0.14
N ILE A 25 1.87 8.72 -0.42
CA ILE A 25 2.57 8.69 -1.71
C ILE A 25 3.30 7.35 -1.88
N CYS A 26 3.95 6.83 -0.84
CA CYS A 26 4.61 5.53 -0.85
C CYS A 26 3.61 4.41 -1.19
N LEU A 27 2.46 4.36 -0.49
CA LEU A 27 1.41 3.39 -0.76
C LEU A 27 0.88 3.50 -2.20
N ALA A 28 0.57 4.72 -2.67
CA ALA A 28 0.11 4.93 -4.05
C ALA A 28 1.16 4.49 -5.09
N TYR A 29 2.44 4.74 -4.82
CA TYR A 29 3.54 4.30 -5.67
C TYR A 29 3.60 2.77 -5.74
N LEU A 30 3.53 2.08 -4.60
CA LEU A 30 3.55 0.61 -4.53
C LEU A 30 2.37 -0.02 -5.27
N LEU A 31 1.16 0.54 -5.13
CA LEU A 31 -0.04 0.09 -5.84
C LEU A 31 0.07 0.27 -7.37
N ALA A 32 0.85 1.25 -7.84
CA ALA A 32 1.09 1.47 -9.26
C ALA A 32 2.15 0.54 -9.88
N GLN A 33 2.94 -0.19 -9.08
CA GLN A 33 4.01 -1.06 -9.58
C GLN A 33 3.50 -2.46 -9.93
N LYS A 34 3.68 -2.88 -11.19
CA LYS A 34 3.28 -4.22 -11.67
C LYS A 34 3.97 -5.37 -10.95
N ASP A 35 5.20 -5.13 -10.51
CA ASP A 35 6.03 -6.12 -9.81
C ASP A 35 5.81 -6.09 -8.29
N SER A 36 4.97 -5.19 -7.77
CA SER A 36 4.58 -5.17 -6.35
C SER A 36 3.44 -6.16 -6.12
N ASN A 37 3.58 -6.98 -5.07
CA ASN A 37 2.50 -7.80 -4.52
C ASN A 37 2.31 -7.43 -3.06
N LEU A 38 1.51 -6.39 -2.82
CA LEU A 38 1.19 -5.92 -1.47
C LEU A 38 0.27 -6.94 -0.79
N LEU A 39 0.80 -7.63 0.23
CA LEU A 39 0.10 -8.71 0.95
C LEU A 39 -0.76 -8.19 2.09
N GLY A 40 -0.48 -6.98 2.57
CA GLY A 40 -1.14 -6.37 3.70
C GLY A 40 -0.43 -5.10 4.15
N ILE A 41 -1.10 -4.36 5.01
CA ILE A 41 -0.62 -3.11 5.60
C ILE A 41 -0.78 -3.21 7.11
N THR A 42 0.29 -2.96 7.86
CA THR A 42 0.25 -2.72 9.30
C THR A 42 0.49 -1.24 9.57
N THR A 43 -0.08 -0.75 10.67
CA THR A 43 0.11 0.64 11.09
C THR A 43 0.79 0.67 12.43
N VAL A 44 1.74 1.59 12.59
CA VAL A 44 2.44 1.81 13.85
C VAL A 44 1.89 3.06 14.55
N SER A 45 2.08 3.12 15.88
CA SER A 45 1.64 4.22 16.74
C SER A 45 0.10 4.31 16.94
N GLY A 46 -0.38 5.40 17.53
CA GLY A 46 -1.77 5.60 17.94
C GLY A 46 -2.77 5.73 16.79
N GLU A 47 -4.06 5.69 17.14
CA GLU A 47 -5.22 5.74 16.22
C GLU A 47 -5.22 4.65 15.11
N PRO A 48 -4.97 3.36 15.42
CA PRO A 48 -4.80 2.30 14.42
C PRO A 48 -6.00 2.16 13.47
N GLU A 49 -7.23 2.32 13.99
CA GLU A 49 -8.44 2.29 13.16
C GLU A 49 -8.47 3.42 12.13
N ARG A 50 -8.10 4.65 12.52
CA ARG A 50 -8.06 5.79 11.60
C ARG A 50 -6.99 5.63 10.53
N ARG A 51 -5.80 5.17 10.91
CA ARG A 51 -4.70 4.93 9.98
C ARG A 51 -5.06 3.82 8.99
N ALA A 52 -5.66 2.74 9.46
CA ALA A 52 -6.19 1.67 8.62
C ALA A 52 -7.29 2.17 7.66
N MET A 53 -8.17 3.06 8.11
CA MET A 53 -9.18 3.68 7.22
C MET A 53 -8.54 4.50 6.09
N ILE A 54 -7.45 5.24 6.36
CA ILE A 54 -6.73 6.00 5.34
C ILE A 54 -6.11 5.04 4.31
N ALA A 55 -5.37 4.03 4.77
CA ALA A 55 -4.77 3.01 3.90
C ALA A 55 -5.84 2.30 3.03
N SER A 56 -6.96 1.90 3.65
CA SER A 56 -8.09 1.28 2.97
C SER A 56 -8.74 2.20 1.93
N ALA A 57 -8.87 3.50 2.22
CA ALA A 57 -9.41 4.46 1.27
C ALA A 57 -8.50 4.59 0.03
N ILE A 58 -7.18 4.63 0.21
CA ILE A 58 -6.22 4.72 -0.90
C ILE A 58 -6.24 3.43 -1.73
N CYS A 59 -6.23 2.25 -1.10
CA CYS A 59 -6.30 0.95 -1.80
C CYS A 59 -7.58 0.85 -2.63
N ARG A 60 -8.74 1.14 -2.03
CA ARG A 60 -10.04 1.13 -2.74
C ARG A 60 -10.08 2.11 -3.89
N ASN A 61 -9.49 3.30 -3.75
CA ASN A 61 -9.39 4.27 -4.84
C ASN A 61 -8.50 3.79 -5.99
N ALA A 62 -7.47 2.98 -5.70
CA ALA A 62 -6.64 2.32 -6.71
C ALA A 62 -7.32 1.09 -7.34
N GLY A 63 -8.48 0.66 -6.84
CA GLY A 63 -9.17 -0.55 -7.28
C GLY A 63 -8.62 -1.85 -6.69
N GLU A 64 -7.82 -1.75 -5.63
CA GLU A 64 -7.20 -2.88 -4.94
C GLU A 64 -7.92 -3.17 -3.61
N GLU A 65 -8.04 -4.46 -3.27
CA GLU A 65 -8.56 -4.93 -1.98
C GLU A 65 -7.42 -5.63 -1.24
N VAL A 66 -6.80 -4.89 -0.31
CA VAL A 66 -5.63 -5.28 0.49
C VAL A 66 -5.98 -5.17 1.97
#